data_AF-A0A3A8GLN5-F1
#
_entry.id   AF-A0A3A8GLN5-F1
#
_cell.length_a   1.000
_cell.length_b   1.000
_cell.length_c   1.000
_cell.angle_alpha   90.00
_cell.angle_beta   90.00
_cell.angle_gamma   90.00
#
_symmetry.space_group_name_H-M   'P 1'
#
loop_
_entity.id
_entity.type
_entity.pdbx_description
1 polymer ?
#
loop_
_entity_poly.entity_id
_entity_poly.type
_entity_poly.pdbx_seq_one_letter_code
_entity_poly.pdbx_strand_id
1 'polypeptide(L)'
;MSATYQSELIDRVLFSRWHNPPTKDDVQAIMAQMEDATQRLGQNVLYIASISPKAKVPDATERAHLNQMVAEGRRYCEQSWLVYEGTDLQHNLQRVIISGVLILTRTFDNYLSVAKSADAIVKDVSTALKKDASSIFRQARDRGLIA
;
A
#
# COMPACT_ATOMS: atom_id res chain seq x y z
N MET A 1 -20.28 10.60 4.75
CA MET A 1 -19.69 9.25 4.59
C MET A 1 -18.19 9.39 4.77
N SER A 2 -17.54 8.52 5.55
CA SER A 2 -16.07 8.54 5.63
C SER A 2 -15.50 8.08 4.29
N ALA A 3 -14.49 8.76 3.76
CA ALA A 3 -13.82 8.34 2.52
C ALA A 3 -13.25 6.91 2.67
N THR A 4 -13.29 6.12 1.59
CA THR A 4 -12.75 4.75 1.54
C THR A 4 -11.26 4.74 1.85
N TYR A 5 -10.54 5.73 1.32
CA TYR A 5 -9.11 5.90 1.53
C TYR A 5 -8.67 7.36 1.33
N GLN A 6 -7.42 7.63 1.66
CA GLN A 6 -6.69 8.85 1.30
C GLN A 6 -5.38 8.43 0.62
N SER A 7 -4.92 9.16 -0.39
CA SER A 7 -3.64 8.89 -1.03
C SER A 7 -2.91 10.16 -1.41
N GLU A 8 -1.58 10.07 -1.44
CA GLU A 8 -0.74 11.14 -1.94
C GLU A 8 0.63 10.63 -2.38
N LEU A 9 1.18 11.25 -3.43
CA LEU A 9 2.55 11.04 -3.83
C LEU A 9 3.46 12.04 -3.10
N ILE A 10 4.40 11.52 -2.33
CA ILE A 10 5.48 12.30 -1.71
C ILE A 10 6.78 11.81 -2.33
N ASP A 11 7.41 12.68 -3.11
CA ASP A 11 8.61 12.32 -3.88
C ASP A 11 8.30 11.20 -4.91
N ARG A 12 8.96 10.04 -4.82
CA ARG A 12 8.69 8.82 -5.61
C ARG A 12 7.81 7.80 -4.88
N VAL A 13 7.31 8.13 -3.69
CA VAL A 13 6.54 7.18 -2.85
C VAL A 13 5.07 7.56 -2.88
N LEU A 14 4.23 6.69 -3.44
CA LEU A 14 2.78 6.81 -3.38
C LEU A 14 2.29 6.16 -2.09
N PHE A 15 1.73 6.97 -1.21
CA PHE A 15 1.09 6.50 0.01
C PHE A 15 -0.41 6.36 -0.22
N SER A 16 -1.00 5.34 0.39
CA SER A 16 -2.45 5.25 0.56
C SER A 16 -2.80 4.77 1.97
N ARG A 17 -3.83 5.35 2.57
CA ARG A 17 -4.42 4.88 3.83
C ARG A 17 -5.84 4.44 3.62
N TRP A 18 -6.10 3.16 3.83
CA TRP A 18 -7.38 2.53 3.62
C TRP A 18 -8.16 2.47 4.93
N HIS A 19 -9.34 3.09 4.95
CA HIS A 19 -10.28 3.03 6.06
C HIS A 19 -11.35 1.95 5.86
N ASN A 20 -11.57 1.53 4.61
CA ASN A 20 -12.42 0.41 4.22
C ASN A 20 -11.73 -0.38 3.09
N PRO A 21 -12.14 -1.64 2.86
CA PRO A 21 -11.74 -2.36 1.65
C PRO A 21 -11.99 -1.54 0.37
N PRO A 22 -11.10 -1.63 -0.63
CA PRO A 22 -11.26 -0.87 -1.87
C PRO A 22 -12.40 -1.41 -2.72
N THR A 23 -13.14 -0.50 -3.34
CA THR A 23 -13.99 -0.82 -4.49
C THR A 23 -13.15 -0.95 -5.76
N LYS A 24 -13.77 -1.40 -6.85
CA LYS A 24 -13.14 -1.41 -8.18
C LYS A 24 -12.64 -0.03 -8.60
N ASP A 25 -13.44 1.01 -8.37
CA ASP A 25 -13.14 2.38 -8.79
C ASP A 25 -11.96 2.94 -7.97
N ASP A 26 -11.89 2.61 -6.67
CA ASP A 26 -10.74 2.99 -5.83
C ASP A 26 -9.43 2.36 -6.33
N VAL A 27 -9.46 1.08 -6.73
CA VAL A 27 -8.30 0.41 -7.32
C VAL A 27 -7.88 1.09 -8.62
N GLN A 28 -8.83 1.39 -9.50
CA GLN A 28 -8.55 2.09 -10.76
C GLN A 28 -7.96 3.47 -10.53
N ALA A 29 -8.47 4.21 -9.54
CA ALA A 29 -7.97 5.53 -9.19
C ALA A 29 -6.53 5.50 -8.68
N ILE A 30 -6.15 4.52 -7.83
CA ILE A 30 -4.76 4.37 -7.40
C ILE A 30 -3.86 3.94 -8.56
N MET A 31 -4.31 3.02 -9.40
CA MET A 31 -3.53 2.57 -10.57
C MET A 31 -3.24 3.73 -11.53
N ALA A 32 -4.23 4.59 -11.79
CA ALA A 32 -4.04 5.80 -12.58
C ALA A 32 -3.03 6.76 -11.91
N GLN A 33 -3.11 6.96 -10.58
CA GLN A 33 -2.11 7.77 -9.85
C GLN A 33 -0.69 7.20 -9.97
N MET A 34 -0.51 5.87 -9.94
CA MET A 34 0.79 5.23 -10.15
C MET A 34 1.31 5.44 -11.56
N GLU A 35 0.45 5.28 -12.56
CA GLU A 35 0.78 5.49 -13.97
C GLU A 35 1.21 6.94 -14.23
N ASP A 36 0.39 7.91 -13.82
CA ASP A 36 0.68 9.33 -13.97
C ASP A 36 1.99 9.73 -13.28
N ALA A 37 2.21 9.22 -12.05
CA ALA A 37 3.44 9.48 -11.31
C ALA A 37 4.65 8.87 -12.01
N THR A 38 4.54 7.65 -12.54
CA THR A 38 5.61 6.96 -13.27
C THR A 38 5.98 7.73 -14.53
N GLN A 39 4.99 8.18 -15.31
CA GLN A 39 5.21 8.98 -16.51
C GLN A 39 5.90 10.30 -16.19
N ARG A 40 5.47 11.00 -15.14
CA ARG A 40 6.04 12.29 -14.73
C ARG A 40 7.47 12.16 -14.18
N LEU A 41 7.77 11.09 -13.45
CA LEU A 41 9.07 10.88 -12.82
C LEU A 41 10.08 10.18 -13.75
N GLY A 42 9.62 9.57 -14.85
CA GLY A 42 10.45 8.78 -15.76
C GLY A 42 10.97 7.47 -15.15
N GLN A 43 10.36 7.02 -14.06
CA GLN A 43 10.73 5.80 -13.32
C GLN A 43 9.54 5.33 -12.48
N ASN A 44 9.48 4.03 -12.21
CA ASN A 44 8.43 3.41 -11.41
C ASN A 44 8.41 3.98 -9.98
N VAL A 45 7.20 4.05 -9.41
CA VAL A 45 6.99 4.50 -8.03
C VAL A 45 7.26 3.39 -7.01
N LEU A 46 7.44 3.79 -5.76
CA LEU A 46 7.30 2.91 -4.60
C LEU A 46 5.89 3.08 -4.04
N TYR A 47 5.23 1.98 -3.66
CA TYR A 47 3.87 2.05 -3.13
C TYR A 47 3.82 1.62 -1.67
N ILE A 48 3.20 2.43 -0.82
CA ILE A 48 2.96 2.09 0.59
C ILE A 48 1.47 2.20 0.85
N ALA A 49 0.83 1.06 1.07
CA ALA A 49 -0.54 0.97 1.54
C ALA A 49 -0.54 0.77 3.05
N SER A 50 -1.29 1.60 3.77
CA SER A 50 -1.55 1.43 5.18
C SER A 50 -3.01 1.10 5.42
N ILE A 51 -3.27 0.07 6.23
CA ILE A 51 -4.62 -0.35 6.57
C ILE A 51 -4.96 0.14 7.97
N SER A 52 -6.01 0.96 8.06
CA SER A 52 -6.53 1.45 9.32
C SER A 52 -6.93 0.29 10.23
N PRO A 53 -6.71 0.38 11.56
CA PRO A 53 -7.13 -0.66 12.51
C PRO A 53 -8.63 -0.95 12.48
N LYS A 54 -9.42 0.04 12.03
CA LYS A 54 -10.89 -0.02 11.97
C LYS A 54 -11.41 -0.55 10.64
N ALA A 55 -10.53 -0.78 9.65
CA ALA A 55 -10.95 -1.25 8.35
C ALA A 55 -11.56 -2.65 8.46
N LYS A 56 -12.63 -2.88 7.68
CA LYS A 56 -13.24 -4.20 7.59
C LYS A 56 -12.33 -5.18 6.86
N VAL A 57 -12.60 -6.45 7.06
CA VAL A 57 -11.99 -7.52 6.27
C VAL A 57 -12.61 -7.50 4.87
N PRO A 58 -11.80 -7.56 3.79
CA PRO A 58 -12.34 -7.56 2.43
C PRO A 58 -13.10 -8.85 2.13
N ASP A 59 -14.22 -8.75 1.43
CA ASP A 59 -15.00 -9.87 0.92
C ASP A 59 -14.37 -10.51 -0.34
N ALA A 60 -15.05 -11.48 -0.96
CA ALA A 60 -14.51 -12.18 -2.13
C ALA A 60 -14.31 -11.25 -3.35
N THR A 61 -15.21 -10.29 -3.55
CA THR A 61 -15.19 -9.34 -4.66
C THR A 61 -14.08 -8.31 -4.44
N GLU A 62 -14.00 -7.75 -3.24
CA GLU A 62 -12.97 -6.78 -2.85
C GLU A 62 -11.57 -7.40 -2.90
N ARG A 63 -11.43 -8.68 -2.51
CA ARG A 63 -10.17 -9.44 -2.69
C ARG A 63 -9.80 -9.62 -4.15
N ALA A 64 -10.77 -9.82 -5.05
CA ALA A 64 -10.48 -9.93 -6.48
C ALA A 64 -9.90 -8.62 -7.04
N HIS A 65 -10.43 -7.46 -6.61
CA HIS A 65 -9.89 -6.15 -6.98
C HIS A 65 -8.46 -5.94 -6.47
N LEU A 66 -8.18 -6.30 -5.21
CA LEU A 66 -6.84 -6.24 -4.64
C LEU A 66 -5.85 -7.14 -5.40
N ASN A 67 -6.25 -8.36 -5.75
CA ASN A 67 -5.40 -9.26 -6.53
C ASN A 67 -5.07 -8.69 -7.91
N GLN A 68 -6.06 -8.08 -8.57
CA GLN A 68 -5.86 -7.41 -9.85
C GLN A 68 -4.87 -6.24 -9.72
N MET A 69 -5.03 -5.42 -8.67
CA MET A 69 -4.13 -4.31 -8.38
C MET A 69 -2.68 -4.79 -8.21
N VAL A 70 -2.46 -5.87 -7.46
CA VAL A 70 -1.11 -6.45 -7.25
C VAL A 70 -0.54 -6.97 -8.57
N ALA A 71 -1.36 -7.63 -9.40
CA ALA A 71 -0.92 -8.20 -10.67
C ALA A 71 -0.55 -7.11 -11.70
N GLU A 72 -1.38 -6.08 -11.83
CA GLU A 72 -1.22 -5.01 -12.83
C GLU A 72 -0.27 -3.90 -12.35
N GLY A 73 -0.24 -3.62 -11.05
CA GLY A 73 0.56 -2.56 -10.44
C GLY A 73 2.05 -2.66 -10.71
N ARG A 74 2.55 -3.87 -10.96
CA ARG A 74 3.96 -4.16 -11.29
C ARG A 74 4.49 -3.36 -12.49
N ARG A 75 3.61 -2.90 -13.38
CA ARG A 75 3.99 -2.06 -14.53
C ARG A 75 4.48 -0.68 -14.11
N TYR A 76 3.94 -0.16 -13.01
CA TYR A 76 4.14 1.23 -12.57
C TYR A 76 4.83 1.30 -11.19
N CYS A 77 4.81 0.20 -10.44
CA CYS A 77 5.36 0.10 -9.09
C CYS A 77 6.59 -0.82 -9.10
N GLU A 78 7.71 -0.32 -8.58
CA GLU A 78 8.94 -1.11 -8.41
C GLU A 78 8.80 -2.09 -7.24
N GLN A 79 8.31 -1.58 -6.11
CA GLN A 79 8.12 -2.36 -4.89
C GLN A 79 6.99 -1.77 -4.06
N SER A 80 6.24 -2.63 -3.38
CA SER A 80 5.10 -2.29 -2.57
C SER A 80 5.23 -2.80 -1.14
N TRP A 81 4.76 -2.00 -0.18
CA TRP A 81 4.65 -2.36 1.21
C TRP A 81 3.22 -2.20 1.66
N LEU A 82 2.73 -3.21 2.37
CA LEU A 82 1.44 -3.17 3.05
C LEU A 82 1.66 -3.15 4.56
N VAL A 83 1.29 -2.04 5.17
CA VAL A 83 1.41 -1.76 6.59
C VAL A 83 0.06 -1.99 7.27
N TYR A 84 0.07 -2.75 8.36
CA TYR A 84 -1.10 -2.91 9.22
C TYR A 84 -0.89 -2.12 10.49
N GLU A 85 -1.76 -1.17 10.73
CA GLU A 85 -1.66 -0.31 11.91
C GLU A 85 -2.49 -0.90 13.04
N GLY A 86 -1.84 -1.42 14.10
CA GLY A 86 -2.49 -1.85 15.34
C GLY A 86 -2.22 -3.31 15.73
N THR A 87 -2.82 -3.75 16.85
CA THR A 87 -2.43 -4.98 17.56
C THR A 87 -3.59 -5.93 17.92
N ASP A 88 -4.80 -5.65 17.48
CA ASP A 88 -6.03 -6.31 17.95
C ASP A 88 -6.40 -7.55 17.12
N LEU A 89 -7.41 -8.32 17.58
CA LEU A 89 -7.82 -9.59 16.95
C LEU A 89 -8.21 -9.45 15.46
N GLN A 90 -8.82 -8.31 15.09
CA GLN A 90 -9.17 -7.98 13.71
C GLN A 90 -7.92 -7.84 12.81
N HIS A 91 -6.77 -7.42 13.37
CA HIS A 91 -5.47 -7.37 12.68
C HIS A 91 -4.94 -8.74 12.32
N ASN A 92 -5.12 -9.71 13.22
CA ASN A 92 -4.66 -11.08 12.95
C ASN A 92 -5.44 -11.70 11.79
N LEU A 93 -6.73 -11.39 11.65
CA LEU A 93 -7.57 -11.91 10.58
C LEU A 93 -7.26 -11.27 9.22
N GLN A 94 -7.03 -9.95 9.19
CA GLN A 94 -6.55 -9.26 7.98
C GLN A 94 -5.21 -9.82 7.50
N ARG A 95 -4.26 -10.03 8.43
CA ARG A 95 -2.96 -10.61 8.12
C ARG A 95 -3.07 -12.00 7.49
N VAL A 96 -3.95 -12.87 8.00
CA VAL A 96 -4.20 -14.21 7.42
C VAL A 96 -4.71 -14.12 5.98
N ILE A 97 -5.64 -13.21 5.71
CA ILE A 97 -6.22 -13.05 4.38
C ILE A 97 -5.20 -12.56 3.36
N ILE A 98 -4.35 -11.62 3.75
CA ILE A 98 -3.33 -11.11 2.85
C ILE A 98 -2.14 -12.07 2.72
N SER A 99 -1.80 -12.85 3.75
CA SER A 99 -0.91 -14.00 3.58
C SER A 99 -1.48 -14.97 2.53
N GLY A 100 -2.81 -15.17 2.51
CA GLY A 100 -3.50 -15.92 1.44
C GLY A 100 -3.34 -15.27 0.07
N VAL A 101 -3.51 -13.95 -0.05
CA VAL A 101 -3.29 -13.21 -1.30
C VAL A 101 -1.86 -13.37 -1.80
N LEU A 102 -0.85 -13.14 -0.96
CA LEU A 102 0.57 -13.28 -1.32
C LEU A 102 0.93 -14.66 -1.85
N ILE A 103 0.38 -15.72 -1.24
CA ILE A 103 0.55 -17.11 -1.68
C ILE A 103 -0.09 -17.31 -3.06
N LEU A 104 -1.31 -16.81 -3.27
CA LEU A 104 -2.05 -16.98 -4.52
C LEU A 104 -1.48 -16.15 -5.68
N THR A 105 -0.99 -14.94 -5.41
CA THR A 105 -0.38 -14.07 -6.42
C THR A 105 1.08 -14.40 -6.71
N ARG A 106 1.65 -15.44 -6.05
CA ARG A 106 3.03 -15.90 -6.18
C ARG A 106 4.07 -14.78 -6.03
N THR A 107 3.82 -13.85 -5.12
CA THR A 107 4.69 -12.68 -4.87
C THR A 107 5.90 -13.07 -4.03
N PHE A 108 6.70 -14.03 -4.51
CA PHE A 108 7.93 -14.49 -3.86
C PHE A 108 9.17 -13.68 -4.29
N ASP A 109 8.97 -12.66 -5.14
CA ASP A 109 9.99 -11.86 -5.80
C ASP A 109 10.22 -10.48 -5.14
N ASN A 110 9.91 -10.37 -3.85
CA ASN A 110 10.03 -9.14 -3.03
C ASN A 110 9.19 -7.95 -3.51
N TYR A 111 8.28 -8.13 -4.49
CA TYR A 111 7.43 -7.06 -5.00
C TYR A 111 6.43 -6.54 -3.97
N LEU A 112 5.88 -7.40 -3.11
CA LEU A 112 4.97 -7.01 -2.02
C LEU A 112 5.50 -7.52 -0.69
N SER A 113 5.80 -6.59 0.20
CA SER A 113 6.21 -6.86 1.59
C SER A 113 5.10 -6.48 2.56
N VAL A 114 4.96 -7.23 3.64
CA VAL A 114 3.98 -6.95 4.70
C VAL A 114 4.71 -6.54 5.97
N ALA A 115 4.28 -5.44 6.60
CA ALA A 115 4.87 -4.91 7.82
C ALA A 115 3.82 -4.54 8.88
N LYS A 116 4.24 -4.57 10.15
CA LYS A 116 3.39 -4.26 11.31
C LYS A 116 3.34 -2.76 11.66
N SER A 117 4.20 -1.95 11.05
CA SER A 117 4.23 -0.51 11.25
C SER A 117 4.98 0.15 10.11
N ALA A 118 4.73 1.45 9.92
CA ALA A 118 5.46 2.25 8.95
C ALA A 118 6.94 2.39 9.35
N ASP A 119 7.24 2.53 10.64
CA ASP A 119 8.62 2.63 11.13
C ASP A 119 9.47 1.39 10.79
N ALA A 120 8.85 0.20 10.75
CA ALA A 120 9.54 -1.04 10.43
C ALA A 120 10.06 -1.10 8.99
N ILE A 121 9.50 -0.31 8.06
CA ILE A 121 9.85 -0.34 6.64
C ILE A 121 10.69 0.87 6.20
N VAL A 122 10.95 1.85 7.07
CA VAL A 122 11.69 3.08 6.70
C VAL A 122 13.05 2.75 6.09
N LYS A 123 13.78 1.79 6.67
CA LYS A 123 15.10 1.37 6.18
C LYS A 123 15.03 0.70 4.80
N ASP A 124 14.05 -0.18 4.60
CA ASP A 124 13.85 -0.89 3.33
C ASP A 124 13.45 0.08 2.23
N VAL A 125 12.51 0.98 2.53
CA VAL A 125 12.10 2.04 1.61
C VAL A 125 13.25 2.99 1.32
N SER A 126 14.08 3.35 2.30
CA SER A 126 15.26 4.19 2.06
C SER A 126 16.26 3.52 1.10
N THR A 127 16.40 2.20 1.19
CA THR A 127 17.25 1.40 0.31
C THR A 127 16.69 1.38 -1.11
N ALA A 128 15.41 1.08 -1.28
CA ALA A 128 14.73 1.11 -2.59
C ALA A 128 14.72 2.51 -3.21
N LEU A 129 14.55 3.55 -2.39
CA LEU A 129 14.56 4.94 -2.81
C LEU A 129 15.98 5.49 -3.06
N LYS A 130 17.02 4.77 -2.60
CA LYS A 130 18.43 5.19 -2.64
C LYS A 130 18.69 6.53 -1.93
N LYS A 131 17.90 6.86 -0.92
CA LYS A 131 18.05 8.03 -0.03
C LYS A 131 17.27 7.83 1.25
N ASP A 132 17.59 8.61 2.29
CA ASP A 132 16.86 8.58 3.56
C ASP A 132 15.37 8.95 3.37
N ALA A 133 14.48 8.01 3.72
CA ALA A 133 13.04 8.18 3.63
C ALA A 133 12.41 8.79 4.90
N SER A 134 13.20 9.04 5.96
CA SER A 134 12.67 9.51 7.25
C SER A 134 11.84 10.80 7.15
N SER A 135 12.26 11.75 6.31
CA SER A 135 11.53 13.01 6.08
C SER A 135 10.24 12.81 5.27
N ILE A 136 10.21 11.82 4.38
CA ILE A 136 9.04 11.45 3.58
C ILE A 136 8.00 10.79 4.49
N PHE A 137 8.41 9.88 5.36
CA PHE A 137 7.53 9.24 6.34
C PHE A 137 6.97 10.24 7.35
N ARG A 138 7.78 11.20 7.79
CA ARG A 138 7.28 12.29 8.65
C ARG A 138 6.16 13.07 7.95
N GLN A 139 6.37 13.50 6.71
CA GLN A 139 5.34 14.20 5.94
C GLN A 139 4.09 13.34 5.73
N ALA A 140 4.25 12.05 5.43
CA ALA A 140 3.12 11.13 5.27
C ALA A 140 2.30 11.02 6.56
N ARG A 141 2.96 10.97 7.73
CA ARG A 141 2.31 10.95 9.04
C ARG A 141 1.59 12.26 9.35
N ASP A 142 2.24 13.40 9.11
CA ASP A 142 1.65 14.74 9.33
C ASP A 142 0.37 14.95 8.49
N ARG A 143 0.28 14.27 7.34
CA ARG A 143 -0.89 14.28 6.43
C ARG A 143 -1.88 13.15 6.69
N GLY A 144 -1.63 12.30 7.70
CA GLY A 144 -2.52 11.21 8.07
C GLY A 144 -2.50 10.00 7.13
N LEU A 145 -1.54 9.90 6.21
CA LEU A 145 -1.42 8.79 5.25
C LEU A 145 -0.87 7.49 5.88
N ILE A 146 -0.26 7.61 7.06
CA ILE A 146 0.22 6.52 7.92
C ILE A 146 0.06 6.91 9.39
N ALA A 147 0.04 5.94 10.30
CA ALA A 147 0.06 6.15 11.75
C ALA A 147 1.45 6.54 12.28
#